data_AF-A0A520JGX1-F1
#
_entry.id   AF-A0A520JGX1-F1
#
_cell.length_a   1.000
_cell.length_b   1.000
_cell.length_c   1.000
_cell.angle_alpha   90.00
_cell.angle_beta   90.00
_cell.angle_gamma   90.00
#
_symmetry.space_group_name_H-M   'P 1'
#
loop_
_entity.id
_entity.type
_entity.pdbx_description
1 polymer ?
#
loop_
_entity_poly.entity_id
_entity_poly.type
_entity_poly.pdbx_seq_one_letter_code
_entity_poly.pdbx_strand_id
1 'polypeptide(L)'
;AAQYFRDARITPIYEGTNGIQAADLVGRKLGLDNGGAFATLIADIRAEAKDERLLALVDACEAIGRKLATADVDDKLAASYPFLTMLSVATCGWLMERQGGVAGSDDFGRMKTAAVRFYLDQIVPEAMGLNAAANASAAVLYSIEADLFAA
;
A
#
# COMPACT_ATOMS: atom_id res chain seq x y z
N ALA A 1 20.63 -0.57 18.78
CA ALA A 1 19.31 -1.13 18.38
C ALA A 1 18.15 -0.52 19.17
N ALA A 2 18.12 -0.60 20.51
CA ALA A 2 17.00 -0.06 21.31
C ALA A 2 16.74 1.45 21.12
N GLN A 3 17.79 2.25 20.93
CA GLN A 3 17.64 3.67 20.62
C GLN A 3 16.91 3.90 19.30
N TYR A 4 17.37 3.31 18.19
CA TYR A 4 16.70 3.45 16.90
C TYR A 4 15.23 3.03 16.93
N PHE A 5 14.89 1.97 17.67
CA PHE A 5 13.50 1.56 17.83
C PHE A 5 12.66 2.61 18.58
N ARG A 6 13.18 3.18 19.67
CA ARG A 6 12.50 4.25 20.41
C ARG A 6 12.34 5.50 19.57
N ASP A 7 13.38 5.90 18.85
CA ASP A 7 13.39 7.11 18.03
C ASP A 7 12.45 6.95 16.82
N ALA A 8 12.37 5.76 16.22
CA ALA A 8 11.43 5.47 15.13
C ALA A 8 9.98 5.32 15.61
N ARG A 9 9.73 5.03 16.90
CA ARG A 9 8.38 4.74 17.39
C ARG A 9 7.40 5.92 17.29
N ILE A 10 7.93 7.14 17.25
CA ILE A 10 7.13 8.37 17.12
C ILE A 10 6.67 8.64 15.68
N THR A 11 7.38 8.11 14.68
CA THR A 11 7.10 8.41 13.26
C THR A 11 5.71 7.97 12.78
N PRO A 12 5.10 6.87 13.29
CA PRO A 12 3.74 6.49 12.94
C PRO A 12 2.64 7.27 13.69
N ILE A 13 3.01 8.22 14.57
CA ILE A 13 2.09 8.91 15.49
C ILE A 13 2.08 10.43 15.24
N TYR A 14 3.26 11.05 15.14
CA TYR A 14 3.41 12.50 15.02
C TYR A 14 3.09 12.97 13.57
N GLU A 15 2.55 14.19 13.42
CA GLU A 15 2.05 14.75 12.14
C GLU A 15 0.93 13.93 11.47
N GLY A 16 0.10 13.29 12.29
CA GLY A 16 -1.01 12.46 11.85
C GLY A 16 -0.63 10.99 11.89
N THR A 17 -1.38 10.21 12.66
CA THR A 17 -1.12 8.78 12.83
C THR A 17 -1.25 8.04 11.50
N ASN A 18 -0.63 6.86 11.36
CA ASN A 18 -0.80 6.04 10.15
C ASN A 18 -2.27 5.81 9.76
N GLY A 19 -3.17 5.67 10.75
CA GLY A 19 -4.61 5.54 10.49
C GLY A 19 -5.22 6.81 9.89
N ILE A 20 -4.83 7.99 10.38
CA ILE A 20 -5.25 9.26 9.79
C ILE A 20 -4.68 9.44 8.38
N GLN A 21 -3.42 9.06 8.14
CA GLN A 21 -2.83 9.10 6.80
C GLN A 21 -3.55 8.15 5.83
N ALA A 22 -3.92 6.95 6.30
CA ALA A 22 -4.69 5.99 5.52
C ALA A 22 -6.10 6.51 5.19
N ALA A 23 -6.79 7.07 6.19
CA ALA A 23 -8.10 7.70 6.00
C ALA A 23 -8.01 8.89 5.03
N ASP A 24 -6.94 9.68 5.10
CA ASP A 24 -6.69 10.78 4.18
C ASP A 24 -6.57 10.32 2.72
N LEU A 25 -5.82 9.23 2.50
CA LEU A 25 -5.65 8.64 1.18
C LEU A 25 -7.01 8.30 0.55
N VAL A 26 -7.83 7.52 1.24
CA VAL A 26 -9.10 7.02 0.69
C VAL A 26 -10.22 8.07 0.72
N GLY A 27 -10.19 8.99 1.69
CA GLY A 27 -11.23 9.99 1.90
C GLY A 27 -11.03 11.26 1.06
N ARG A 28 -9.78 11.64 0.77
CA ARG A 28 -9.46 12.88 0.04
C ARG A 28 -8.58 12.65 -1.18
N LYS A 29 -7.49 11.89 -1.06
CA LYS A 29 -6.46 11.83 -2.12
C LYS A 29 -6.90 11.04 -3.35
N LEU A 30 -7.66 9.97 -3.18
CA LEU A 30 -8.24 9.22 -4.30
C LEU A 30 -9.17 10.05 -5.18
N GLY A 31 -9.83 11.08 -4.62
CA GLY A 31 -10.72 11.97 -5.37
C GLY A 31 -10.03 13.17 -6.03
N LEU A 32 -8.72 13.37 -5.81
CA LEU A 32 -7.99 14.50 -6.39
C LEU A 32 -7.98 14.42 -7.90
N ASP A 33 -8.14 15.58 -8.54
CA ASP A 33 -8.22 15.70 -10.00
C ASP A 33 -9.23 14.72 -10.62
N ASN A 34 -10.38 14.55 -9.94
CA ASN A 34 -11.41 13.59 -10.32
C ASN A 34 -10.89 12.15 -10.46
N GLY A 35 -9.91 11.77 -9.62
CA GLY A 35 -9.21 10.48 -9.68
C GLY A 35 -7.98 10.45 -10.60
N GLY A 36 -7.71 11.54 -11.33
CA GLY A 36 -6.62 11.65 -12.30
C GLY A 36 -5.23 11.43 -11.69
N ALA A 37 -4.99 11.91 -10.47
CA ALA A 37 -3.72 11.72 -9.79
C ALA A 37 -3.42 10.22 -9.51
N PHE A 38 -4.43 9.48 -9.03
CA PHE A 38 -4.30 8.04 -8.79
C PHE A 38 -4.18 7.26 -10.10
N ALA A 39 -4.99 7.59 -11.10
CA ALA A 39 -4.94 6.96 -12.42
C ALA A 39 -3.57 7.15 -13.09
N THR A 40 -2.98 8.35 -12.97
CA THR A 40 -1.63 8.64 -13.48
C THR A 40 -0.58 7.77 -12.80
N LEU A 41 -0.60 7.66 -11.46
CA LEU A 41 0.34 6.80 -10.73
C LEU A 41 0.25 5.34 -11.20
N ILE A 42 -0.96 4.81 -11.35
CA ILE A 42 -1.17 3.44 -11.84
C ILE A 42 -0.63 3.28 -13.26
N ALA A 43 -0.87 4.26 -14.15
CA ALA A 43 -0.38 4.24 -15.51
C ALA A 43 1.16 4.29 -15.59
N ASP A 44 1.80 5.16 -14.79
CA ASP A 44 3.26 5.28 -14.71
C ASP A 44 3.89 3.96 -14.27
N ILE A 45 3.34 3.31 -13.24
CA ILE A 45 3.82 2.02 -12.78
C ILE A 45 3.67 0.97 -13.89
N ARG A 46 2.49 0.89 -14.54
CA ARG A 46 2.24 -0.09 -15.63
C ARG A 46 3.15 0.09 -16.84
N ALA A 47 3.55 1.33 -17.13
CA ALA A 47 4.40 1.62 -18.28
C ALA A 47 5.83 1.07 -18.11
N GLU A 48 6.29 0.92 -16.87
CA GLU A 48 7.68 0.58 -16.57
C GLU A 48 7.86 -0.78 -15.87
N ALA A 49 6.89 -1.20 -15.05
CA ALA A 49 6.96 -2.43 -14.29
C ALA A 49 6.93 -3.68 -15.19
N LYS A 50 7.69 -4.70 -14.81
CA LYS A 50 7.85 -5.92 -15.62
C LYS A 50 7.48 -7.18 -14.87
N ASP A 51 7.66 -7.22 -13.55
CA ASP A 51 7.30 -8.37 -12.74
C ASP A 51 5.78 -8.58 -12.70
N GLU A 52 5.33 -9.78 -13.06
CA GLU A 52 3.90 -10.12 -13.14
C GLU A 52 3.18 -10.01 -11.79
N ARG A 53 3.87 -10.27 -10.67
CA ARG A 53 3.28 -10.19 -9.33
C ARG A 53 3.08 -8.75 -8.92
N LEU A 54 4.04 -7.89 -9.28
CA LEU A 54 3.91 -6.45 -9.07
C LEU A 54 2.75 -5.89 -9.91
N LEU A 55 2.66 -6.26 -11.19
CA LEU A 55 1.56 -5.87 -12.06
C LEU A 55 0.21 -6.35 -11.50
N ALA A 56 0.11 -7.57 -10.98
CA ALA A 56 -1.09 -8.07 -10.33
C ALA A 56 -1.46 -7.25 -9.08
N LEU A 57 -0.48 -6.84 -8.26
CA LEU A 57 -0.73 -5.96 -7.10
C LEU A 57 -1.25 -4.60 -7.56
N VAL A 58 -0.70 -4.04 -8.64
CA VAL A 58 -1.16 -2.79 -9.25
C VAL A 58 -2.59 -2.92 -9.77
N ASP A 59 -2.93 -4.02 -10.44
CA ASP A 59 -4.30 -4.32 -10.87
C ASP A 59 -5.28 -4.32 -9.69
N ALA A 60 -4.90 -5.00 -8.61
CA ALA A 60 -5.70 -5.08 -7.39
C ALA A 60 -5.88 -3.69 -6.76
N CYS A 61 -4.80 -2.91 -6.65
CA CYS A 61 -4.86 -1.52 -6.16
C CYS A 61 -5.79 -0.66 -7.01
N GLU A 62 -5.71 -0.74 -8.35
CA GLU A 62 -6.57 0.01 -9.24
C GLU A 62 -8.05 -0.36 -9.05
N ALA A 63 -8.35 -1.66 -8.96
CA ALA A 63 -9.71 -2.15 -8.74
C ALA A 63 -10.28 -1.67 -7.39
N ILE A 64 -9.49 -1.76 -6.33
CA ILE A 64 -9.87 -1.26 -4.99
C ILE A 64 -10.05 0.25 -5.03
N GLY A 65 -9.12 1.01 -5.59
CA GLY A 65 -9.22 2.47 -5.66
C GLY A 65 -10.49 2.94 -6.37
N ARG A 66 -10.87 2.28 -7.48
CA ARG A 66 -12.14 2.54 -8.18
C ARG A 66 -13.36 2.19 -7.33
N LYS A 67 -13.37 1.04 -6.64
CA LYS A 67 -14.45 0.67 -5.72
C LYS A 67 -14.59 1.71 -4.61
N LEU A 68 -13.47 2.10 -4.00
CA LEU A 68 -13.44 3.06 -2.91
C LEU A 68 -13.93 4.44 -3.33
N ALA A 69 -13.75 4.87 -4.58
CA ALA A 69 -14.26 6.16 -5.06
C ALA A 69 -15.77 6.33 -4.80
N THR A 70 -16.55 5.25 -4.92
CA THR A 70 -18.01 5.24 -4.76
C THR A 70 -18.50 4.58 -3.48
N ALA A 71 -17.61 4.05 -2.64
CA ALA A 71 -17.99 3.41 -1.39
C ALA A 71 -18.47 4.43 -0.34
N ASP A 72 -19.27 3.96 0.61
CA ASP A 72 -19.62 4.74 1.80
C ASP A 72 -18.39 5.00 2.69
N VAL A 73 -18.56 5.89 3.66
CA VAL A 73 -17.45 6.35 4.51
C VAL A 73 -16.91 5.22 5.38
N ASP A 74 -17.76 4.33 5.89
CA ASP A 74 -17.35 3.28 6.82
C ASP A 74 -16.54 2.20 6.09
N ASP A 75 -17.00 1.75 4.92
CA ASP A 75 -16.26 0.82 4.06
C ASP A 75 -14.94 1.44 3.57
N LYS A 76 -14.90 2.74 3.27
CA LYS A 76 -13.64 3.46 2.97
C LYS A 76 -12.66 3.37 4.14
N LEU A 77 -13.11 3.70 5.34
CA LEU A 77 -12.27 3.73 6.52
C LEU A 77 -11.79 2.32 6.92
N ALA A 78 -12.64 1.31 6.81
CA ALA A 78 -12.27 -0.09 7.06
C ALA A 78 -11.18 -0.59 6.09
N ALA A 79 -11.27 -0.22 4.81
CA ALA A 79 -10.29 -0.59 3.79
C ALA A 79 -9.00 0.25 3.82
N SER A 80 -9.02 1.39 4.51
CA SER A 80 -8.01 2.46 4.36
C SER A 80 -6.57 1.98 4.59
N TYR A 81 -6.33 1.28 5.71
CA TYR A 81 -4.98 0.87 6.10
C TYR A 81 -4.43 -0.27 5.21
N PRO A 82 -5.17 -1.38 4.98
CA PRO A 82 -4.76 -2.39 4.01
C PRO A 82 -4.45 -1.81 2.63
N PHE A 83 -5.32 -0.91 2.14
CA PHE A 83 -5.14 -0.28 0.84
C PHE A 83 -3.91 0.62 0.77
N LEU A 84 -3.66 1.44 1.81
CA LEU A 84 -2.45 2.26 1.91
C LEU A 84 -1.19 1.39 1.84
N THR A 85 -1.16 0.28 2.59
CA THR A 85 -0.02 -0.65 2.57
C THR A 85 0.18 -1.27 1.20
N MET A 86 -0.89 -1.76 0.55
CA MET A 86 -0.82 -2.32 -0.80
C MET A 86 -0.26 -1.32 -1.81
N LEU A 87 -0.80 -0.09 -1.84
CA LEU A 87 -0.37 0.95 -2.77
C LEU A 87 1.08 1.40 -2.51
N SER A 88 1.48 1.46 -1.23
CA SER A 88 2.87 1.74 -0.85
C SER A 88 3.82 0.68 -1.38
N VAL A 89 3.49 -0.61 -1.22
CA VAL A 89 4.32 -1.72 -1.69
C VAL A 89 4.38 -1.76 -3.21
N ALA A 90 3.27 -1.51 -3.91
CA ALA A 90 3.26 -1.38 -5.36
C ALA A 90 4.19 -0.26 -5.85
N THR A 91 4.11 0.92 -5.22
CA THR A 91 4.96 2.07 -5.57
C THR A 91 6.44 1.77 -5.28
N CYS A 92 6.75 1.20 -4.13
CA CYS A 92 8.12 0.83 -3.79
C CYS A 92 8.66 -0.29 -4.68
N GLY A 93 7.84 -1.28 -5.04
CA GLY A 93 8.21 -2.36 -5.96
C GLY A 93 8.58 -1.82 -7.34
N TRP A 94 7.81 -0.88 -7.87
CA TRP A 94 8.12 -0.17 -9.11
C TRP A 94 9.47 0.56 -9.03
N LEU A 95 9.70 1.34 -7.97
CA LEU A 95 10.97 2.05 -7.78
C LEU A 95 12.16 1.09 -7.59
N MET A 96 11.95 -0.07 -6.96
CA MET A 96 12.95 -1.12 -6.84
C MET A 96 13.30 -1.71 -8.21
N GLU A 97 12.30 -2.05 -9.04
CA GLU A 97 12.55 -2.51 -10.41
C GLU A 97 13.33 -1.49 -11.24
N ARG A 98 12.99 -0.20 -11.14
CA ARG A 98 13.74 0.88 -11.80
C ARG A 98 15.20 0.91 -11.37
N GLN A 99 15.47 0.81 -10.07
CA GLN A 99 16.84 0.74 -9.54
C GLN A 99 17.58 -0.51 -10.04
N GLY A 100 16.90 -1.66 -10.09
CA GLY A 100 17.46 -2.91 -10.60
C GLY A 100 17.81 -2.84 -12.08
N GLY A 101 17.00 -2.16 -12.89
CA GLY A 101 17.22 -2.00 -14.34
C GLY A 101 18.45 -1.16 -14.70
N VAL A 102 18.95 -0.33 -13.77
CA VAL A 102 20.15 0.49 -13.96
C VAL A 102 21.32 0.06 -13.08
N ALA A 103 21.18 -1.05 -12.34
CA ALA A 103 22.23 -1.57 -11.49
C ALA A 103 23.41 -2.09 -12.33
N GLY A 104 24.63 -1.78 -11.89
CA GLY A 104 25.86 -2.29 -12.50
C GLY A 104 26.09 -3.79 -12.24
N SER A 105 27.22 -4.31 -12.72
CA SER A 105 27.65 -5.69 -12.45
C SER A 105 28.65 -5.81 -11.29
N ASP A 106 28.99 -4.70 -10.65
CA ASP A 106 29.83 -4.64 -9.46
C ASP A 106 29.12 -5.22 -8.22
N ASP A 107 29.83 -5.30 -7.10
CA ASP A 107 29.27 -5.90 -5.88
C ASP A 107 28.03 -5.15 -5.37
N PHE A 108 27.98 -3.82 -5.54
CA PHE A 108 26.79 -3.03 -5.23
C PHE A 108 25.62 -3.40 -6.15
N GLY A 109 25.84 -3.48 -7.46
CA GLY A 109 24.82 -3.85 -8.42
C GLY A 109 24.27 -5.26 -8.20
N ARG A 110 25.15 -6.24 -7.93
CA ARG A 110 24.75 -7.62 -7.55
C ARG A 110 23.89 -7.63 -6.28
N MET A 111 24.27 -6.86 -5.26
CA MET A 111 23.46 -6.70 -4.04
C MET A 111 22.11 -6.08 -4.36
N LYS A 112 22.06 -5.02 -5.18
CA LYS A 112 20.82 -4.37 -5.58
C LYS A 112 19.89 -5.32 -6.33
N THR A 113 20.39 -6.07 -7.30
CA THR A 113 19.59 -7.10 -7.99
C THR A 113 19.00 -8.12 -7.01
N ALA A 114 19.78 -8.58 -6.03
CA ALA A 114 19.29 -9.50 -5.00
C ALA A 114 18.21 -8.87 -4.11
N ALA A 115 18.38 -7.60 -3.70
CA ALA A 115 17.40 -6.88 -2.91
C ALA A 115 16.08 -6.63 -3.66
N VAL A 116 16.15 -6.25 -4.94
CA VAL A 116 14.99 -6.09 -5.82
C VAL A 116 14.24 -7.41 -5.95
N ARG A 117 14.96 -8.50 -6.23
CA ARG A 117 14.38 -9.84 -6.31
C ARG A 117 13.68 -10.23 -5.00
N PHE A 118 14.31 -10.01 -3.85
CA PHE A 118 13.68 -10.30 -2.55
C PHE A 118 12.37 -9.51 -2.36
N TYR A 119 12.38 -8.23 -2.71
CA TYR A 119 11.19 -7.38 -2.58
C TYR A 119 10.03 -7.91 -3.44
N LEU A 120 10.31 -8.27 -4.69
CA LEU A 120 9.32 -8.84 -5.61
C LEU A 120 8.88 -10.25 -5.20
N ASP A 121 9.81 -11.08 -4.72
CA ASP A 121 9.55 -12.48 -4.38
C ASP A 121 8.83 -12.64 -3.03
N GLN A 122 8.98 -11.70 -2.10
CA GLN A 122 8.51 -11.87 -0.71
C GLN A 122 7.57 -10.75 -0.24
N ILE A 123 7.90 -9.48 -0.50
CA ILE A 123 7.15 -8.34 0.03
C ILE A 123 5.91 -8.03 -0.81
N VAL A 124 6.01 -8.12 -2.14
CA VAL A 124 4.86 -7.92 -3.04
C VAL A 124 3.75 -8.96 -2.78
N PRO A 125 4.04 -10.27 -2.66
CA PRO A 125 3.02 -11.26 -2.31
C PRO A 125 2.39 -11.06 -0.92
N GLU A 126 3.16 -10.62 0.08
CA GLU A 126 2.61 -10.29 1.41
C GLU A 126 1.57 -9.16 1.30
N ALA A 127 1.89 -8.10 0.56
CA ALA A 127 0.95 -7.01 0.31
C ALA A 127 -0.29 -7.48 -0.47
N MET A 128 -0.12 -8.38 -1.45
CA MET A 128 -1.25 -9.00 -2.15
C MET A 128 -2.18 -9.75 -1.19
N GLY A 129 -1.65 -10.35 -0.13
CA GLY A 129 -2.45 -10.99 0.93
C GLY A 129 -3.46 -10.05 1.61
N LEU A 130 -3.21 -8.73 1.58
CA LEU A 130 -4.13 -7.72 2.13
C LEU A 130 -5.32 -7.42 1.22
N ASN A 131 -5.35 -7.91 -0.02
CA ASN A 131 -6.41 -7.65 -1.00
C ASN A 131 -7.80 -8.03 -0.46
N ALA A 132 -7.92 -9.14 0.27
CA ALA A 132 -9.19 -9.55 0.88
C ALA A 132 -9.64 -8.56 1.96
N ALA A 133 -8.72 -8.11 2.82
CA ALA A 133 -9.01 -7.14 3.87
C ALA A 133 -9.39 -5.76 3.29
N ALA A 134 -8.71 -5.31 2.24
CA ALA A 134 -9.02 -4.06 1.54
C ALA A 134 -10.38 -4.09 0.81
N ASN A 135 -10.93 -5.29 0.55
CA ASN A 135 -12.24 -5.48 -0.07
C ASN A 135 -13.36 -5.81 0.92
N ALA A 136 -13.03 -6.11 2.19
CA ALA A 136 -14.02 -6.42 3.21
C ALA A 136 -14.90 -5.21 3.52
N SER A 137 -16.15 -5.47 3.90
CA SER A 137 -17.05 -4.43 4.40
C SER A 137 -16.76 -4.13 5.88
N ALA A 138 -17.06 -2.91 6.29
CA ALA A 138 -17.03 -2.47 7.67
C ALA A 138 -18.09 -3.15 8.55
N ALA A 139 -19.07 -3.87 7.97
CA ALA A 139 -20.18 -4.48 8.71
C ALA A 139 -19.74 -5.31 9.94
N VAL A 140 -18.62 -6.05 9.85
CA VAL A 140 -18.12 -6.84 10.98
C VAL A 140 -17.61 -5.97 12.14
N LEU A 141 -17.09 -4.77 11.84
CA LEU A 141 -16.59 -3.83 12.86
C LEU A 141 -17.72 -3.30 13.74
N TYR A 142 -18.95 -3.28 13.22
CA TYR A 142 -20.15 -2.82 13.92
C TYR A 142 -21.09 -3.98 14.28
N SER A 143 -20.61 -5.23 14.21
CA SER A 143 -21.45 -6.40 14.48
C SER A 143 -21.72 -6.64 15.96
N ILE A 144 -20.94 -6.01 16.84
CA ILE A 144 -21.10 -6.09 18.29
C ILE A 144 -20.95 -4.70 18.93
N GLU A 145 -21.59 -4.51 20.06
CA GLU A 145 -21.44 -3.31 20.88
C GLU A 145 -20.04 -3.25 21.52
N ALA A 146 -19.50 -2.04 21.67
CA ALA A 146 -18.14 -1.83 22.17
C ALA A 146 -17.92 -2.41 23.58
N ASP A 147 -18.95 -2.37 24.44
CA ASP A 147 -18.88 -2.89 25.82
C ASP A 147 -18.57 -4.39 25.88
N LEU A 148 -18.86 -5.15 24.82
CA LEU A 148 -18.57 -6.59 24.76
C LEU A 148 -17.08 -6.90 24.63
N PHE A 149 -16.23 -5.94 24.24
CA PHE A 149 -14.77 -6.12 24.22
C PHE A 149 -14.11 -6.00 25.60
N ALA A 150 -14.84 -5.54 26.62
CA ALA A 150 -14.32 -5.34 27.97
C ALA A 150 -14.49 -6.58 28.89
N ALA A 151 -15.11 -7.65 28.39
CA ALA A 151 -15.32 -8.92 29.08
C ALA A 151 -14.07 -9.83 29.00
#